data_AF-A0A0J6H2A5-F1
#
_entry.id   AF-A0A0J6H2A5-F1
#
_cell.length_a   1.000
_cell.length_b   1.000
_cell.length_c   1.000
_cell.angle_alpha   90.00
_cell.angle_beta   90.00
_cell.angle_gamma   90.00
#
_symmetry.space_group_name_H-M   'P 1'
#
loop_
_entity.id
_entity.type
_entity.pdbx_description
1 polymer ?
#
loop_
_entity_poly.entity_id
_entity_poly.type
_entity_poly.pdbx_seq_one_letter_code
_entity_poly.pdbx_strand_id
1 'polypeptide(L)'
;MQKVIGVLLIALMVGCTQVDIKPPNEVATVNNVQTLNGPAIATQLNTLYNRKFPNCNKSDSQPAFLCSGVTLRVTVKDPNNTYKVWDPSPPSEKSGGVSFSYLRADANFGRLAWGHGNGYILYPIFEAPADKIDLDYLCSYPMDAWTWTRSSTAVCVAHPTYPTQSQACQNAGVTSAEQWKNVWDLPGGNPFQRQCGFDIKDDRNALAGPAFYQSLRGKALLGATGFSEQNEVLIKTWTAGRPNVFPIMAFFYIAGGTNAGLADAQYNQRDFYNSTNPKVVVPIIRLTPATSATGIATFAYAATDQVVTQ
;
A
#
# COMPACT_ATOMS: atom_id res chain seq x y z
N MET A 1 29.05 68.55 59.48
CA MET A 1 27.82 67.97 58.90
C MET A 1 27.94 68.03 57.38
N GLN A 2 27.50 66.96 56.72
CA GLN A 2 27.33 66.75 55.26
C GLN A 2 28.60 66.54 54.40
N LYS A 3 28.75 65.26 54.04
CA LYS A 3 29.64 64.66 53.04
C LYS A 3 29.03 64.87 51.65
N VAL A 4 29.84 65.15 50.63
CA VAL A 4 29.44 64.97 49.22
C VAL A 4 30.41 63.98 48.60
N ILE A 5 29.84 62.82 48.27
CA ILE A 5 30.49 61.67 47.62
C ILE A 5 30.40 61.91 46.11
N GLY A 6 31.55 61.99 45.43
CA GLY A 6 31.63 61.97 43.98
C GLY A 6 31.43 60.55 43.46
N VAL A 7 30.43 60.36 42.60
CA VAL A 7 30.12 59.07 41.95
C VAL A 7 30.94 58.96 40.67
N LEU A 8 31.87 58.00 40.64
CA LEU A 8 32.55 57.55 39.42
C LEU A 8 31.64 56.53 38.70
N LEU A 9 31.19 56.85 37.48
CA LEU A 9 30.50 55.92 36.58
C LEU A 9 31.54 55.07 35.84
N ILE A 10 31.57 53.76 36.12
CA ILE A 10 32.32 52.77 35.34
C ILE A 10 31.37 52.15 34.33
N ALA A 11 31.59 52.41 33.03
CA ALA A 11 30.86 51.77 31.95
C ALA A 11 31.48 50.38 31.65
N LEU A 12 30.75 49.32 31.96
CA LEU A 12 31.09 47.94 31.56
C LEU A 12 30.54 47.69 30.14
N MET A 13 31.43 47.65 29.15
CA MET A 13 31.09 47.16 27.81
C MET A 13 31.12 45.63 27.81
N VAL A 14 29.94 45.01 27.74
CA VAL A 14 29.79 43.57 27.46
C VAL A 14 29.87 43.39 25.94
N GLY A 15 30.99 42.84 25.47
CA GLY A 15 31.14 42.44 24.06
C GLY A 15 30.42 41.12 23.81
N CYS A 16 29.36 41.13 23.00
CA CYS A 16 28.80 39.91 22.42
C CYS A 16 29.71 39.44 21.27
N THR A 17 30.34 38.28 21.43
CA THR A 17 30.93 37.54 20.31
C THR A 17 29.79 36.96 19.46
N GLN A 18 29.59 37.49 18.25
CA GLN A 18 28.73 36.86 17.27
C GLN A 18 29.43 35.60 16.74
N VAL A 19 28.86 34.45 17.05
CA VAL A 19 29.22 33.18 16.42
C VAL A 19 28.59 33.18 15.03
N ASP A 20 29.40 33.14 13.98
CA ASP A 20 28.94 32.98 12.59
C ASP A 20 28.27 31.59 12.45
N ILE A 21 26.96 31.53 12.66
CA ILE A 21 26.15 30.38 12.28
C ILE A 21 25.89 30.52 10.78
N LYS A 22 26.68 29.79 9.99
CA LYS A 22 26.41 29.59 8.56
C LYS A 22 24.98 29.07 8.41
N PRO A 23 24.10 29.75 7.65
CA PRO A 23 22.77 29.21 7.39
C PRO A 23 22.92 27.86 6.66
N PRO A 24 22.05 26.87 6.94
CA PRO A 24 22.01 25.66 6.13
C PRO A 24 21.74 26.07 4.69
N ASN A 25 22.49 25.48 3.77
CA ASN A 25 22.39 25.70 2.32
C ASN A 25 20.94 25.90 1.89
N GLU A 26 20.72 26.98 1.15
CA GLU A 26 19.46 27.32 0.51
C GLU A 26 18.87 26.08 -0.15
N VAL A 27 17.67 25.72 0.32
CA VAL A 27 16.81 24.74 -0.34
C VAL A 27 16.53 25.29 -1.73
N ALA A 28 17.18 24.71 -2.74
CA ALA A 28 16.80 24.90 -4.12
C ALA A 28 15.34 24.45 -4.27
N THR A 29 14.44 25.42 -4.33
CA THR A 29 13.03 25.23 -4.65
C THR A 29 12.93 24.93 -6.14
N VAL A 30 13.03 23.64 -6.47
CA VAL A 30 12.67 23.11 -7.77
C VAL A 30 11.39 22.33 -7.58
N ASN A 31 10.27 22.89 -8.06
CA ASN A 31 8.97 22.26 -8.31
C ASN A 31 8.61 21.05 -7.40
N ASN A 32 7.81 21.31 -6.37
CA ASN A 32 7.33 20.38 -5.32
C ASN A 32 6.87 18.97 -5.79
N VAL A 33 7.83 18.10 -6.07
CA VAL A 33 7.70 16.64 -5.92
C VAL A 33 8.93 16.20 -5.14
N GLN A 34 8.79 16.11 -3.81
CA GLN A 34 9.87 15.61 -2.98
C GLN A 34 10.01 14.10 -3.27
N THR A 35 10.97 13.72 -4.11
CA THR A 35 11.32 12.31 -4.29
C THR A 35 11.80 11.77 -2.95
N LEU A 36 10.95 10.99 -2.28
CA LEU A 36 11.27 10.44 -0.97
C LEU A 36 12.42 9.44 -1.13
N ASN A 37 13.44 9.58 -0.27
CA ASN A 37 14.51 8.60 -0.18
C ASN A 37 14.04 7.34 0.55
N GLY A 38 14.83 6.27 0.49
CA GLY A 38 14.49 4.98 1.10
C GLY A 38 14.04 5.05 2.58
N PRO A 39 14.78 5.74 3.47
CA PRO A 39 14.34 5.96 4.85
C PRO A 39 12.98 6.68 4.96
N ALA A 40 12.75 7.74 4.17
CA ALA A 40 11.50 8.47 4.19
C ALA A 40 10.32 7.61 3.69
N ILE A 41 10.54 6.76 2.67
CA ILE A 41 9.54 5.77 2.21
C ILE A 41 9.20 4.78 3.33
N ALA A 42 10.19 4.25 4.06
CA ALA A 42 9.93 3.36 5.20
C ALA A 42 9.09 4.05 6.28
N THR A 43 9.42 5.30 6.64
CA THR A 43 8.62 6.10 7.58
C THR A 43 7.20 6.28 7.08
N GLN A 44 7.03 6.66 5.80
CA GLN A 44 5.71 6.86 5.21
C GLN A 44 4.87 5.59 5.20
N LEU A 45 5.46 4.43 4.90
CA LEU A 45 4.75 3.15 4.93
C LEU A 45 4.25 2.79 6.34
N ASN A 46 5.05 3.03 7.38
CA ASN A 46 4.58 2.85 8.76
C ASN A 46 3.45 3.84 9.10
N THR A 47 3.52 5.08 8.62
CA THR A 47 2.43 6.05 8.77
C THR A 47 1.15 5.58 8.07
N LEU A 48 1.24 5.19 6.79
CA LEU A 48 0.12 4.69 5.99
C LEU A 48 -0.55 3.47 6.63
N TYR A 49 0.24 2.48 7.06
CA TYR A 49 -0.24 1.28 7.74
C TYR A 49 -1.07 1.60 9.01
N ASN A 50 -0.66 2.62 9.77
CA ASN A 50 -1.30 3.00 11.03
C ASN A 50 -2.51 3.94 10.87
N ARG A 51 -2.73 4.53 9.68
CA ARG A 51 -3.91 5.39 9.41
C ARG A 51 -5.17 4.53 9.25
N LYS A 52 -6.07 4.58 10.23
CA LYS A 52 -7.29 3.75 10.29
C LYS A 52 -8.56 4.52 9.91
N PHE A 53 -8.46 5.54 9.06
CA PHE A 53 -9.62 6.32 8.66
C PHE A 53 -10.60 5.47 7.84
N PRO A 54 -11.92 5.66 7.97
CA PRO A 54 -12.90 4.97 7.13
C PRO A 54 -12.82 5.41 5.67
N ASN A 55 -12.47 6.68 5.44
CA ASN A 55 -12.30 7.31 4.14
C ASN A 55 -11.24 8.42 4.23
N CYS A 56 -10.81 8.92 3.08
CA CYS A 56 -9.90 10.06 2.99
C CYS A 56 -10.68 11.37 3.09
N ASN A 57 -10.08 12.38 3.72
CA ASN A 57 -10.62 13.74 3.85
C ASN A 57 -12.07 13.83 4.37
N LYS A 58 -12.54 12.82 5.12
CA LYS A 58 -13.93 12.71 5.61
C LYS A 58 -14.97 12.72 4.47
N SER A 59 -14.61 12.22 3.29
CA SER A 59 -15.50 12.14 2.13
C SER A 59 -15.78 10.69 1.74
N ASP A 60 -17.04 10.29 1.68
CA ASP A 60 -17.43 8.94 1.27
C ASP A 60 -17.12 8.63 -0.21
N SER A 61 -16.89 9.67 -1.02
CA SER A 61 -16.39 9.53 -2.39
C SER A 61 -14.89 9.24 -2.48
N GLN A 62 -14.18 9.24 -1.34
CA GLN A 62 -12.74 9.05 -1.30
C GLN A 62 -12.39 7.84 -0.42
N PRO A 63 -12.46 6.61 -0.96
CA PRO A 63 -12.07 5.41 -0.23
C PRO A 63 -10.69 5.50 0.41
N ALA A 64 -10.52 4.81 1.55
CA ALA A 64 -9.31 4.94 2.35
C ALA A 64 -8.01 4.49 1.64
N PHE A 65 -8.08 3.67 0.57
CA PHE A 65 -6.90 3.28 -0.21
C PHE A 65 -6.24 4.45 -0.95
N LEU A 66 -6.93 5.59 -1.08
CA LEU A 66 -6.38 6.79 -1.72
C LEU A 66 -5.31 7.49 -0.85
N CYS A 67 -5.30 7.27 0.47
CA CYS A 67 -4.43 8.01 1.41
C CYS A 67 -3.98 7.22 2.66
N SER A 68 -4.32 5.94 2.76
CA SER A 68 -3.99 5.09 3.91
C SER A 68 -3.80 3.64 3.49
N GLY A 69 -3.27 2.84 4.43
CA GLY A 69 -2.96 1.44 4.20
C GLY A 69 -1.86 1.23 3.15
N VAL A 70 -1.52 -0.02 2.94
CA VAL A 70 -0.43 -0.43 2.05
C VAL A 70 -1.01 -1.39 1.02
N THR A 71 -1.18 -0.91 -0.21
CA THR A 71 -1.53 -1.76 -1.34
C THR A 71 -0.26 -2.42 -1.87
N LEU A 72 -0.18 -3.74 -1.78
CA LEU A 72 1.00 -4.52 -2.15
C LEU A 72 0.63 -5.72 -3.01
N ARG A 73 1.57 -6.14 -3.85
CA ARG A 73 1.44 -7.34 -4.67
C ARG A 73 2.71 -8.17 -4.59
N VAL A 74 2.54 -9.45 -4.32
CA VAL A 74 3.64 -10.42 -4.45
C VAL A 74 3.97 -10.65 -5.91
N THR A 75 5.24 -10.91 -6.19
CA THR A 75 5.69 -11.12 -7.58
C THR A 75 6.50 -12.38 -7.75
N VAL A 76 6.32 -12.99 -8.92
CA VAL A 76 7.17 -14.06 -9.43
C VAL A 76 7.63 -13.62 -10.80
N LYS A 77 8.94 -13.70 -11.04
CA LYS A 77 9.54 -13.42 -12.34
C LYS A 77 8.98 -14.38 -13.38
N ASP A 78 8.56 -13.87 -14.54
CA ASP A 78 8.20 -14.72 -15.66
C ASP A 78 9.44 -15.52 -16.11
N PRO A 79 9.39 -16.87 -16.13
CA PRO A 79 10.55 -17.69 -16.50
C PRO A 79 11.05 -17.39 -17.92
N ASN A 80 10.18 -16.91 -18.81
CA ASN A 80 10.50 -16.61 -20.20
C ASN A 80 10.84 -15.13 -20.44
N ASN A 81 10.79 -14.27 -19.42
CA ASN A 81 10.97 -12.82 -19.50
C ASN A 81 10.07 -12.12 -20.55
N THR A 82 8.87 -12.63 -20.79
CA THR A 82 7.89 -12.10 -21.74
C THR A 82 7.17 -10.85 -21.23
N TYR A 83 7.08 -10.68 -19.91
CA TYR A 83 6.53 -9.49 -19.25
C TYR A 83 7.31 -9.19 -17.96
N LYS A 84 7.21 -7.94 -17.48
CA LYS A 84 7.86 -7.52 -16.22
C LYS A 84 6.94 -7.77 -15.03
N VAL A 85 7.51 -7.90 -13.84
CA VAL A 85 6.72 -8.20 -12.62
C VAL A 85 5.69 -7.14 -12.26
N TRP A 86 5.83 -5.91 -12.78
CA TRP A 86 4.90 -4.79 -12.64
C TRP A 86 4.01 -4.58 -13.86
N ASP A 87 4.11 -5.42 -14.89
CA ASP A 87 3.15 -5.44 -16.00
C ASP A 87 2.04 -6.45 -15.71
N PRO A 88 0.81 -6.24 -16.21
CA PRO A 88 -0.22 -7.26 -16.15
C PRO A 88 0.24 -8.52 -16.87
N SER A 89 0.09 -9.69 -16.23
CA SER A 89 0.39 -10.98 -16.88
C SER A 89 -0.66 -11.30 -17.94
N PRO A 90 -0.39 -12.19 -18.92
CA PRO A 90 -1.38 -12.53 -19.95
C PRO A 90 -2.75 -13.00 -19.42
N PRO A 91 -2.84 -13.79 -18.33
CA PRO A 91 -4.13 -14.09 -17.70
C PRO A 91 -4.84 -12.85 -17.13
N SER A 92 -4.08 -11.89 -16.59
CA SER A 92 -4.61 -10.63 -16.06
C SER A 92 -5.11 -9.73 -17.18
N GLU A 93 -4.36 -9.61 -18.28
CA GLU A 93 -4.80 -8.88 -19.48
C GLU A 93 -6.10 -9.46 -20.04
N LYS A 94 -6.21 -10.80 -20.10
CA LYS A 94 -7.42 -11.48 -20.56
C LYS A 94 -8.62 -11.26 -19.65
N SER A 95 -8.43 -11.24 -18.33
CA SER A 95 -9.52 -11.06 -17.35
C SER A 95 -9.87 -9.59 -17.08
N GLY A 96 -8.97 -8.66 -17.42
CA GLY A 96 -9.12 -7.23 -17.19
C GLY A 96 -8.76 -6.76 -15.78
N GLY A 97 -8.14 -7.60 -14.94
CA GLY A 97 -7.75 -7.19 -13.59
C GLY A 97 -6.57 -7.95 -12.99
N VAL A 98 -5.91 -7.30 -12.05
CA VAL A 98 -4.73 -7.76 -11.32
C VAL A 98 -5.04 -7.76 -9.82
N SER A 99 -4.75 -8.87 -9.13
CA SER A 99 -4.97 -9.00 -7.69
C SER A 99 -3.86 -8.34 -6.86
N PHE A 100 -4.25 -7.58 -5.86
CA PHE A 100 -3.40 -6.98 -4.84
C PHE A 100 -3.91 -7.37 -3.45
N SER A 101 -3.07 -7.22 -2.44
CA SER A 101 -3.47 -7.22 -1.04
C SER A 101 -3.40 -5.81 -0.48
N TYR A 102 -4.21 -5.53 0.54
CA TYR A 102 -4.27 -4.24 1.22
C TYR A 102 -4.04 -4.41 2.72
N LEU A 103 -2.86 -4.02 3.19
CA LEU A 103 -2.42 -4.19 4.56
C LEU A 103 -2.65 -2.90 5.37
N ARG A 104 -3.36 -3.02 6.50
CA ARG A 104 -3.63 -1.91 7.43
C ARG A 104 -3.73 -2.43 8.85
N ALA A 105 -3.43 -1.59 9.84
CA ALA A 105 -3.38 -2.00 11.24
C ALA A 105 -4.72 -2.49 11.85
N ASP A 106 -5.85 -2.30 11.18
CA ASP A 106 -7.19 -2.81 11.53
C ASP A 106 -7.74 -3.83 10.52
N ALA A 107 -6.96 -4.19 9.49
CA ALA A 107 -7.25 -5.22 8.50
C ALA A 107 -5.99 -6.08 8.25
N ASN A 108 -5.33 -6.45 9.35
CA ASN A 108 -4.01 -7.06 9.37
C ASN A 108 -4.03 -8.53 8.93
N PHE A 109 -2.88 -9.04 8.46
CA PHE A 109 -2.69 -10.46 8.12
C PHE A 109 -1.22 -10.87 8.21
N GLY A 110 -0.99 -12.12 8.61
CA GLY A 110 0.35 -12.64 8.92
C GLY A 110 1.09 -13.28 7.74
N ARG A 111 0.40 -13.55 6.62
CA ARG A 111 1.00 -14.16 5.43
C ARG A 111 0.52 -13.51 4.14
N LEU A 112 1.37 -13.55 3.12
CA LEU A 112 1.05 -13.08 1.78
C LEU A 112 0.52 -14.22 0.89
N ALA A 113 -0.03 -13.82 -0.26
CA ALA A 113 -0.57 -14.75 -1.25
C ALA A 113 0.45 -15.82 -1.64
N TRP A 114 -0.01 -17.07 -1.58
CA TRP A 114 0.76 -18.29 -1.87
C TRP A 114 2.08 -18.46 -1.09
N GLY A 115 2.30 -17.68 -0.02
CA GLY A 115 3.53 -17.73 0.77
C GLY A 115 4.75 -17.08 0.10
N HIS A 116 4.55 -16.28 -0.95
CA HIS A 116 5.64 -15.54 -1.58
C HIS A 116 6.21 -14.49 -0.63
N GLY A 117 7.53 -14.30 -0.72
CA GLY A 117 8.30 -13.45 0.20
C GLY A 117 8.79 -12.14 -0.40
N ASN A 118 8.37 -11.76 -1.60
CA ASN A 118 8.80 -10.52 -2.27
C ASN A 118 7.68 -9.91 -3.11
N GLY A 119 7.82 -8.62 -3.45
CA GLY A 119 6.88 -7.95 -4.33
C GLY A 119 7.14 -6.45 -4.47
N TYR A 120 6.08 -5.71 -4.80
CA TYR A 120 6.08 -4.26 -4.80
C TYR A 120 4.88 -3.66 -4.08
N ILE A 121 5.04 -2.42 -3.63
CA ILE A 121 4.05 -1.59 -2.97
C ILE A 121 3.73 -0.41 -3.87
N LEU A 122 2.46 -0.08 -3.99
CA LEU A 122 1.98 1.07 -4.74
C LEU A 122 1.92 2.33 -3.87
N TYR A 123 2.14 3.50 -4.48
CA TYR A 123 1.76 4.77 -3.86
C TYR A 123 0.23 4.81 -3.69
N PRO A 124 -0.29 5.32 -2.55
CA PRO A 124 -1.67 5.79 -2.48
C PRO A 124 -1.86 6.92 -3.49
N ILE A 125 -3.00 6.95 -4.18
CA ILE A 125 -3.26 7.89 -5.27
C ILE A 125 -3.05 9.36 -4.86
N PHE A 126 -3.52 9.78 -3.68
CA PHE A 126 -3.37 11.17 -3.21
C PHE A 126 -1.97 11.53 -2.72
N GLU A 127 -1.08 10.54 -2.60
CA GLU A 127 0.31 10.75 -2.19
C GLU A 127 1.31 10.26 -3.25
N ALA A 128 0.82 9.95 -4.46
CA ALA A 128 1.65 9.58 -5.57
C ALA A 128 2.35 10.82 -6.17
N PRO A 129 3.59 10.69 -6.65
CA PRO A 129 4.20 11.72 -7.49
C PRO A 129 3.30 12.05 -8.70
N ALA A 130 3.24 13.32 -9.09
CA ALA A 130 2.33 13.81 -10.14
C ALA A 130 2.56 13.21 -11.53
N ASP A 131 3.70 12.55 -11.76
CA ASP A 131 4.04 11.86 -13.00
C ASP A 131 3.58 10.39 -13.02
N LYS A 132 2.88 9.92 -11.99
CA LYS A 132 2.33 8.57 -11.91
C LYS A 132 0.85 8.55 -12.32
N ILE A 133 0.44 7.44 -12.91
CA ILE A 133 -0.97 7.20 -13.24
C ILE A 133 -1.77 6.83 -12.00
N ASP A 134 -3.04 7.22 -12.01
CA ASP A 134 -4.03 6.69 -11.09
C ASP A 134 -4.49 5.31 -11.59
N LEU A 135 -4.62 4.37 -10.66
CA LEU A 135 -5.07 3.01 -10.97
C LEU A 135 -6.54 2.83 -10.61
N ASP A 136 -7.30 2.17 -11.48
CA ASP A 136 -8.73 1.92 -11.28
C ASP A 136 -8.95 0.73 -10.33
N TYR A 137 -9.29 1.00 -9.06
CA TYR A 137 -9.71 -0.02 -8.10
C TYR A 137 -11.14 -0.49 -8.43
N LEU A 138 -11.33 -1.81 -8.55
CA LEU A 138 -12.59 -2.38 -9.05
C LEU A 138 -13.45 -2.99 -7.93
N CYS A 139 -12.87 -3.91 -7.16
CA CYS A 139 -13.57 -4.56 -6.05
C CYS A 139 -12.60 -4.95 -4.94
N SER A 140 -13.13 -5.05 -3.72
CA SER A 140 -12.39 -5.49 -2.54
C SER A 140 -13.12 -6.64 -1.84
N TYR A 141 -12.40 -7.73 -1.65
CA TYR A 141 -12.83 -8.91 -0.91
C TYR A 141 -12.14 -8.94 0.45
N PRO A 142 -12.87 -9.18 1.55
CA PRO A 142 -12.25 -9.27 2.89
C PRO A 142 -11.21 -10.38 3.04
N MET A 143 -11.34 -11.45 2.25
CA MET A 143 -10.45 -12.61 2.20
C MET A 143 -10.10 -12.94 0.75
N ASP A 144 -9.04 -13.73 0.52
CA ASP A 144 -8.70 -14.27 -0.82
C ASP A 144 -9.93 -14.89 -1.49
N ALA A 145 -10.39 -14.31 -2.61
CA ALA A 145 -11.65 -14.66 -3.23
C ALA A 145 -11.51 -15.69 -4.35
N TRP A 146 -10.30 -16.20 -4.54
CA TRP A 146 -9.92 -17.13 -5.60
C TRP A 146 -10.42 -16.63 -6.95
N THR A 147 -10.20 -15.34 -7.23
CA THR A 147 -10.89 -14.67 -8.35
C THR A 147 -10.65 -15.31 -9.71
N TRP A 148 -9.53 -16.00 -9.88
CA TRP A 148 -9.22 -16.79 -11.07
C TRP A 148 -10.22 -17.94 -11.35
N THR A 149 -10.95 -18.44 -10.34
CA THR A 149 -11.99 -19.48 -10.52
C THR A 149 -13.36 -18.90 -10.88
N ARG A 150 -13.53 -17.56 -10.85
CA ARG A 150 -14.82 -16.91 -11.09
C ARG A 150 -15.09 -16.74 -12.58
N SER A 151 -14.09 -16.30 -13.34
CA SER A 151 -14.14 -16.17 -14.79
C SER A 151 -12.73 -16.09 -15.37
N SER A 152 -12.56 -16.55 -16.61
CA SER A 152 -11.31 -16.40 -17.36
C SER A 152 -11.22 -15.09 -18.17
N THR A 153 -12.30 -14.30 -18.20
CA THR A 153 -12.45 -13.11 -19.06
C THR A 153 -13.01 -11.89 -18.33
N ALA A 154 -13.29 -12.01 -17.03
CA ALA A 154 -13.80 -10.91 -16.22
C ALA A 154 -13.35 -11.04 -14.76
N VAL A 155 -13.23 -9.91 -14.08
CA VAL A 155 -13.00 -9.80 -12.63
C VAL A 155 -14.21 -9.17 -11.94
N CYS A 156 -14.28 -9.29 -10.62
CA CYS A 156 -15.39 -8.74 -9.81
C CYS A 156 -16.78 -9.27 -10.18
N VAL A 157 -16.83 -10.52 -10.68
CA VAL A 157 -18.06 -11.23 -11.05
C VAL A 157 -18.39 -12.34 -10.05
N ALA A 158 -19.62 -12.85 -10.13
CA ALA A 158 -20.04 -13.99 -9.33
C ALA A 158 -19.24 -15.25 -9.70
N HIS A 159 -18.94 -16.07 -8.70
CA HIS A 159 -18.45 -17.42 -8.89
C HIS A 159 -19.57 -18.32 -9.43
N PRO A 160 -19.32 -19.17 -10.45
CA PRO A 160 -20.36 -20.02 -11.06
C PRO A 160 -21.09 -20.96 -10.09
N THR A 161 -20.39 -21.45 -9.06
CA THR A 161 -20.97 -22.31 -8.00
C THR A 161 -21.84 -21.54 -6.99
N TYR A 162 -21.65 -20.23 -6.85
CA TYR A 162 -22.36 -19.39 -5.87
C TYR A 162 -22.94 -18.13 -6.53
N PRO A 163 -23.74 -18.24 -7.61
CA PRO A 163 -24.10 -17.11 -8.47
C PRO A 163 -24.86 -16.01 -7.71
N THR A 164 -25.62 -16.37 -6.69
CA THR A 164 -26.42 -15.44 -5.88
C THR A 164 -25.62 -14.78 -4.76
N GLN A 165 -24.78 -15.54 -4.06
CA GLN A 165 -24.06 -15.05 -2.88
C GLN A 165 -22.78 -14.30 -3.23
N SER A 166 -22.10 -14.71 -4.30
CA SER A 166 -20.74 -14.26 -4.63
C SER A 166 -20.67 -13.16 -5.68
N GLN A 167 -21.81 -12.66 -6.16
CA GLN A 167 -21.91 -11.47 -7.00
C GLN A 167 -21.38 -10.22 -6.28
N ALA A 168 -21.49 -9.03 -6.89
CA ALA A 168 -21.17 -7.78 -6.18
C ALA A 168 -22.00 -7.66 -4.90
N CYS A 169 -21.38 -7.29 -3.77
CA CYS A 169 -22.03 -7.37 -2.46
C CYS A 169 -23.38 -6.66 -2.41
N GLN A 170 -23.48 -5.46 -2.99
CA GLN A 170 -24.74 -4.71 -3.01
C GLN A 170 -25.87 -5.45 -3.75
N ASN A 171 -25.53 -6.21 -4.80
CA ASN A 171 -26.50 -6.99 -5.56
C ASN A 171 -26.92 -8.27 -4.81
N ALA A 172 -26.07 -8.77 -3.92
CA ALA A 172 -26.37 -9.88 -3.02
C ALA A 172 -27.14 -9.45 -1.75
N GLY A 173 -27.50 -8.16 -1.63
CA GLY A 173 -28.12 -7.62 -0.41
C GLY A 173 -27.14 -7.47 0.76
N VAL A 174 -25.83 -7.47 0.48
CA VAL A 174 -24.75 -7.30 1.46
C VAL A 174 -24.18 -5.89 1.34
N THR A 175 -24.32 -5.11 2.40
CA THR A 175 -23.85 -3.72 2.48
C THR A 175 -23.03 -3.45 3.73
N SER A 176 -22.98 -4.39 4.68
CA SER A 176 -22.17 -4.29 5.89
C SER A 176 -21.26 -5.49 6.08
N ALA A 177 -20.22 -5.31 6.91
CA ALA A 177 -19.32 -6.36 7.33
C ALA A 177 -20.03 -7.51 8.06
N GLU A 178 -21.06 -7.21 8.86
CA GLU A 178 -21.87 -8.20 9.58
C GLU A 178 -22.70 -9.04 8.60
N GLN A 179 -23.33 -8.40 7.62
CA GLN A 179 -24.05 -9.11 6.56
C GLN A 179 -23.10 -9.98 5.74
N TRP A 180 -21.90 -9.47 5.43
CA TRP A 180 -20.87 -10.24 4.75
C TRP A 180 -20.43 -11.45 5.58
N LYS A 181 -20.24 -11.28 6.89
CA LYS A 181 -19.88 -12.36 7.81
C LYS A 181 -20.97 -13.44 7.86
N ASN A 182 -22.24 -13.05 7.83
CA ASN A 182 -23.35 -14.03 7.77
C ASN A 182 -23.27 -14.89 6.51
N VAL A 183 -22.88 -14.33 5.35
CA VAL A 183 -22.65 -15.09 4.11
C VAL A 183 -21.43 -16.02 4.23
N TRP A 184 -20.36 -15.53 4.86
CA TRP A 184 -19.16 -16.32 5.15
C TRP A 184 -19.49 -17.55 5.99
N ASP A 185 -20.25 -17.37 7.08
CA ASP A 185 -20.58 -18.40 8.06
C ASP A 185 -21.65 -19.40 7.58
N LEU A 186 -22.25 -19.21 6.39
CA LEU A 186 -23.21 -20.18 5.84
C LEU A 186 -22.60 -21.59 5.81
N PRO A 187 -23.34 -22.62 6.26
CA PRO A 187 -22.81 -23.97 6.34
C PRO A 187 -22.55 -24.55 4.93
N GLY A 188 -21.52 -25.39 4.85
CA GLY A 188 -21.14 -26.08 3.61
C GLY A 188 -20.47 -25.18 2.56
N GLY A 189 -20.02 -25.81 1.48
CA GLY A 189 -19.33 -25.13 0.38
C GLY A 189 -17.99 -24.48 0.78
N ASN A 190 -17.49 -23.62 -0.09
CA ASN A 190 -16.23 -22.91 0.07
C ASN A 190 -16.49 -21.41 0.32
N PRO A 191 -16.23 -20.89 1.54
CA PRO A 191 -16.48 -19.48 1.85
C PRO A 191 -15.61 -18.52 1.04
N PHE A 192 -14.39 -18.91 0.67
CA PHE A 192 -13.49 -18.09 -0.16
C PHE A 192 -14.08 -17.81 -1.54
N GLN A 193 -14.78 -18.77 -2.13
CA GLN A 193 -15.47 -18.62 -3.41
C GLN A 193 -16.88 -18.01 -3.26
N ARG A 194 -17.57 -18.28 -2.15
CA ARG A 194 -18.94 -17.84 -1.90
C ARG A 194 -19.05 -16.37 -1.51
N GLN A 195 -18.03 -15.79 -0.87
CA GLN A 195 -18.04 -14.37 -0.49
C GLN A 195 -18.31 -13.47 -1.70
N CYS A 196 -19.07 -12.40 -1.48
CA CYS A 196 -19.20 -11.30 -2.41
C CYS A 196 -17.97 -10.36 -2.33
N GLY A 197 -17.74 -9.59 -3.40
CA GLY A 197 -16.77 -8.50 -3.41
C GLY A 197 -17.47 -7.16 -3.30
N PHE A 198 -16.98 -6.27 -2.44
CA PHE A 198 -17.46 -4.90 -2.35
C PHE A 198 -17.01 -4.14 -3.59
N ASP A 199 -17.96 -3.59 -4.33
CA ASP A 199 -17.68 -2.80 -5.52
C ASP A 199 -17.29 -1.37 -5.13
N ILE A 200 -16.06 -0.99 -5.48
CA ILE A 200 -15.35 0.20 -5.02
C ILE A 200 -14.86 1.08 -6.18
N LYS A 201 -15.44 0.88 -7.38
CA LYS A 201 -15.15 1.70 -8.55
C LYS A 201 -15.46 3.16 -8.30
N ASP A 202 -14.76 4.03 -9.00
CA ASP A 202 -14.93 5.49 -8.91
C ASP A 202 -16.36 5.92 -9.29
N ASP A 203 -17.00 5.23 -10.23
CA ASP A 203 -18.40 5.47 -10.65
C ASP A 203 -19.43 5.25 -9.53
N ARG A 204 -19.05 4.57 -8.44
CA ARG A 204 -19.86 4.42 -7.22
C ARG A 204 -19.83 5.67 -6.35
N ASN A 205 -18.89 6.59 -6.59
CA ASN A 205 -18.77 7.88 -5.94
C ASN A 205 -18.91 7.73 -4.41
N ALA A 206 -19.88 8.41 -3.78
CA ALA A 206 -20.12 8.36 -2.34
C ALA A 206 -20.47 6.96 -1.77
N LEU A 207 -20.65 5.94 -2.61
CA LEU A 207 -20.84 4.56 -2.14
C LEU A 207 -19.52 3.77 -2.09
N ALA A 208 -18.46 4.22 -2.77
CA ALA A 208 -17.20 3.50 -2.85
C ALA A 208 -16.47 3.46 -1.50
N GLY A 209 -16.40 4.60 -0.79
CA GLY A 209 -15.71 4.71 0.49
C GLY A 209 -16.34 3.83 1.57
N PRO A 210 -17.66 3.92 1.81
CA PRO A 210 -18.35 3.02 2.71
C PRO A 210 -18.19 1.55 2.33
N ALA A 211 -18.31 1.19 1.05
CA ALA A 211 -18.14 -0.20 0.60
C ALA A 211 -16.73 -0.74 0.89
N PHE A 212 -15.69 0.03 0.58
CA PHE A 212 -14.31 -0.33 0.90
C PHE A 212 -14.10 -0.47 2.42
N TYR A 213 -14.65 0.44 3.22
CA TYR A 213 -14.53 0.34 4.67
C TYR A 213 -15.18 -0.94 5.24
N GLN A 214 -16.33 -1.35 4.70
CA GLN A 214 -16.98 -2.58 5.11
C GLN A 214 -16.18 -3.83 4.71
N SER A 215 -15.40 -3.79 3.63
CA SER A 215 -14.53 -4.92 3.28
C SER A 215 -13.42 -5.12 4.33
N LEU A 216 -12.83 -4.03 4.82
CA LEU A 216 -11.80 -4.07 5.88
C LEU A 216 -12.39 -4.57 7.21
N ARG A 217 -13.58 -4.07 7.57
CA ARG A 217 -14.31 -4.56 8.76
C ARG A 217 -14.65 -6.05 8.66
N GLY A 218 -15.08 -6.52 7.48
CA GLY A 218 -15.42 -7.93 7.25
C GLY A 218 -14.26 -8.87 7.61
N LYS A 219 -13.03 -8.47 7.24
CA LYS A 219 -11.82 -9.21 7.58
C LYS A 219 -11.59 -9.24 9.09
N ALA A 220 -11.67 -8.08 9.74
CA ALA A 220 -11.48 -7.96 11.19
C ALA A 220 -12.48 -8.81 11.97
N LEU A 221 -13.73 -8.90 11.53
CA LEU A 221 -14.78 -9.71 12.16
C LEU A 221 -14.51 -11.22 12.14
N LEU A 222 -13.61 -11.70 11.26
CA LEU A 222 -13.20 -13.11 11.24
C LEU A 222 -12.11 -13.45 12.26
N GLY A 223 -11.56 -12.46 12.99
CA GLY A 223 -10.56 -12.68 14.03
C GLY A 223 -9.36 -13.47 13.53
N ALA A 224 -9.07 -14.61 14.16
CA ALA A 224 -7.94 -15.47 13.80
C ALA A 224 -8.01 -15.97 12.34
N THR A 225 -9.20 -16.34 11.86
CA THR A 225 -9.41 -16.73 10.45
C THR A 225 -9.11 -15.57 9.51
N GLY A 226 -9.51 -14.35 9.88
CA GLY A 226 -9.23 -13.15 9.11
C GLY A 226 -7.74 -12.85 9.02
N PHE A 227 -7.00 -13.08 10.10
CA PHE A 227 -5.56 -12.85 10.17
C PHE A 227 -4.71 -13.90 9.43
N SER A 228 -5.19 -15.14 9.33
CA SER A 228 -4.41 -16.25 8.76
C SER A 228 -4.28 -16.23 7.23
N GLU A 229 -4.96 -15.32 6.54
CA GLU A 229 -4.98 -15.22 5.08
C GLU A 229 -4.95 -13.76 4.64
N GLN A 230 -4.38 -13.44 3.48
CA GLN A 230 -4.51 -12.11 2.89
C GLN A 230 -5.95 -11.80 2.44
N ASN A 231 -6.24 -10.51 2.28
CA ASN A 231 -7.40 -10.05 1.52
C ASN A 231 -7.06 -9.96 0.03
N GLU A 232 -8.06 -9.63 -0.79
CA GLU A 232 -7.88 -9.46 -2.22
C GLU A 232 -8.57 -8.17 -2.73
N VAL A 233 -7.81 -7.33 -3.40
CA VAL A 233 -8.28 -6.11 -4.06
C VAL A 233 -7.95 -6.22 -5.53
N LEU A 234 -8.95 -6.04 -6.39
CA LEU A 234 -8.78 -6.13 -7.84
C LEU A 234 -8.61 -4.72 -8.39
N ILE A 235 -7.49 -4.51 -9.08
CA ILE A 235 -7.20 -3.30 -9.82
C ILE A 235 -7.28 -3.62 -11.31
N LYS A 236 -7.89 -2.73 -12.10
CA LYS A 236 -7.98 -2.90 -13.55
C LYS A 236 -6.60 -2.99 -14.18
N THR A 237 -6.47 -3.73 -15.28
CA THR A 237 -5.23 -3.73 -16.05
C THR A 237 -4.89 -2.33 -16.58
N TRP A 238 -3.59 -2.06 -16.66
CA TRP A 238 -3.01 -0.85 -17.24
C TRP A 238 -2.23 -1.19 -18.51
N THR A 239 -1.81 -0.17 -19.25
CA THR A 239 -0.92 -0.36 -20.40
C THR A 239 0.45 -0.86 -19.95
N ALA A 240 0.80 -2.09 -20.33
CA ALA A 240 2.11 -2.68 -20.06
C ALA A 240 3.26 -1.90 -20.72
N GLY A 241 4.48 -2.08 -20.21
CA GLY A 241 5.70 -1.50 -20.78
C GLY A 241 5.84 0.01 -20.55
N ARG A 242 5.15 0.56 -19.53
CA ARG A 242 5.20 1.98 -19.15
C ARG A 242 5.73 2.19 -17.71
N PRO A 243 6.94 1.70 -17.37
CA PRO A 243 7.42 1.70 -15.99
C PRO A 243 7.59 3.09 -15.37
N ASN A 244 7.95 4.12 -16.16
CA ASN A 244 8.15 5.48 -15.64
C ASN A 244 6.91 6.12 -15.01
N VAL A 245 5.71 5.75 -15.46
CA VAL A 245 4.45 6.29 -14.94
C VAL A 245 3.72 5.34 -14.00
N PHE A 246 4.20 4.10 -13.85
CA PHE A 246 3.55 3.13 -12.96
C PHE A 246 3.87 3.46 -11.49
N PRO A 247 2.87 3.55 -10.58
CA PRO A 247 3.02 4.14 -9.23
C PRO A 247 3.70 3.20 -8.21
N ILE A 248 4.88 2.64 -8.52
CA ILE A 248 5.63 1.85 -7.54
C ILE A 248 6.27 2.78 -6.50
N MET A 249 5.91 2.58 -5.23
CA MET A 249 6.49 3.25 -4.07
C MET A 249 7.74 2.54 -3.56
N ALA A 250 7.72 1.22 -3.51
CA ALA A 250 8.83 0.40 -3.03
C ALA A 250 8.77 -1.01 -3.62
N PHE A 251 9.93 -1.63 -3.79
CA PHE A 251 10.02 -3.10 -3.77
C PHE A 251 10.09 -3.55 -2.31
N PHE A 252 9.64 -4.76 -2.01
CA PHE A 252 9.73 -5.29 -0.66
C PHE A 252 10.12 -6.77 -0.65
N TYR A 253 10.59 -7.20 0.50
CA TYR A 253 10.65 -8.61 0.86
C TYR A 253 10.21 -8.82 2.31
N ILE A 254 9.77 -10.04 2.63
CA ILE A 254 9.45 -10.46 3.99
C ILE A 254 10.74 -10.69 4.77
N ALA A 255 10.99 -9.84 5.75
CA ALA A 255 12.15 -9.93 6.63
C ALA A 255 11.94 -10.95 7.75
N GLY A 256 13.01 -11.68 8.09
CA GLY A 256 13.00 -12.75 9.08
C GLY A 256 13.37 -14.10 8.48
N GLY A 257 13.67 -15.07 9.36
CA GLY A 257 14.14 -16.39 8.95
C GLY A 257 15.40 -16.29 8.08
N THR A 258 15.33 -16.80 6.85
CA THR A 258 16.42 -16.79 5.87
C THR A 258 16.46 -15.57 4.95
N ASN A 259 15.49 -14.64 5.07
CA ASN A 259 15.30 -13.52 4.13
C ASN A 259 15.21 -13.98 2.65
N ALA A 260 14.57 -15.13 2.40
CA ALA A 260 14.58 -15.77 1.08
C ALA A 260 14.12 -14.87 -0.08
N GLY A 261 13.24 -13.89 0.18
CA GLY A 261 12.75 -12.97 -0.85
C GLY A 261 13.68 -11.81 -1.21
N LEU A 262 14.80 -11.61 -0.50
CA LEU A 262 15.70 -10.47 -0.73
C LEU A 262 16.31 -10.50 -2.14
N ALA A 263 16.76 -11.66 -2.61
CA ALA A 263 17.37 -11.79 -3.94
C ALA A 263 16.39 -11.39 -5.07
N ASP A 264 15.13 -11.78 -4.95
CA ASP A 264 14.08 -11.40 -5.90
C ASP A 264 13.79 -9.89 -5.83
N ALA A 265 13.74 -9.30 -4.64
CA ALA A 265 13.54 -7.85 -4.48
C ALA A 265 14.70 -7.05 -5.09
N GLN A 266 15.94 -7.52 -4.95
CA GLN A 266 17.13 -6.95 -5.58
C GLN A 266 17.09 -7.07 -7.11
N TYR A 267 16.67 -8.23 -7.62
CA TYR A 267 16.42 -8.41 -9.05
C TYR A 267 15.38 -7.40 -9.56
N ASN A 268 14.23 -7.29 -8.89
CA ASN A 268 13.16 -6.38 -9.27
C ASN A 268 13.61 -4.91 -9.26
N GLN A 269 14.35 -4.49 -8.23
CA GLN A 269 14.91 -3.12 -8.16
C GLN A 269 15.83 -2.82 -9.34
N ARG A 270 16.77 -3.74 -9.65
CA ARG A 270 17.70 -3.56 -10.77
C ARG A 270 16.96 -3.52 -12.10
N ASP A 271 16.01 -4.44 -12.30
CA ASP A 271 15.28 -4.56 -13.55
C ASP A 271 14.39 -3.33 -13.81
N PHE A 272 13.74 -2.79 -12.78
CA PHE A 272 12.95 -1.57 -12.88
C PHE A 272 13.82 -0.36 -13.23
N TYR A 273 14.94 -0.17 -12.54
CA TYR A 273 15.91 0.88 -12.88
C TYR A 273 16.38 0.77 -14.33
N ASN A 274 16.71 -0.44 -14.79
CA ASN A 274 17.15 -0.67 -16.16
C ASN A 274 16.03 -0.42 -17.19
N SER A 275 14.77 -0.64 -16.82
CA SER A 275 13.60 -0.48 -17.68
C SER A 275 13.06 0.97 -17.76
N THR A 276 13.57 1.89 -16.96
CA THR A 276 13.11 3.30 -16.94
C THR A 276 14.01 4.24 -17.72
N ASN A 277 13.42 5.27 -18.33
CA ASN A 277 14.13 6.41 -18.94
C ASN A 277 13.27 7.71 -18.86
N PRO A 278 13.67 8.74 -18.09
CA PRO A 278 14.88 8.81 -17.26
C PRO A 278 14.87 7.74 -16.17
N LYS A 279 16.05 7.48 -15.59
CA LYS A 279 16.23 6.43 -14.60
C LYS A 279 15.49 6.76 -13.30
N VAL A 280 14.73 5.80 -12.79
CA VAL A 280 14.01 5.91 -11.52
C VAL A 280 14.54 4.88 -10.53
N VAL A 281 14.92 5.33 -9.34
CA VAL A 281 15.37 4.47 -8.24
C VAL A 281 14.23 4.26 -7.25
N VAL A 282 13.75 3.02 -7.16
CA VAL A 282 12.74 2.59 -6.19
C VAL A 282 13.44 1.81 -5.07
N PRO A 283 13.26 2.16 -3.78
CA PRO A 283 13.92 1.47 -2.69
C PRO A 283 13.37 0.07 -2.44
N ILE A 284 14.19 -0.81 -1.88
CA ILE A 284 13.78 -2.07 -1.28
C ILE A 284 13.49 -1.82 0.21
N ILE A 285 12.33 -2.29 0.67
CA ILE A 285 11.85 -2.16 2.05
C ILE A 285 11.67 -3.55 2.67
N ARG A 286 12.18 -3.72 3.89
CA ARG A 286 11.91 -4.86 4.75
C ARG A 286 10.49 -4.76 5.27
N LEU A 287 9.63 -5.71 4.91
CA LEU A 287 8.32 -5.90 5.54
C LEU A 287 8.46 -7.00 6.59
N THR A 288 8.26 -6.67 7.87
CA THR A 288 8.10 -7.66 8.93
C THR A 288 6.61 -7.83 9.21
N PRO A 289 5.98 -8.96 8.86
CA PRO A 289 4.56 -9.18 9.15
C PRO A 289 4.27 -9.19 10.65
N ALA A 290 3.05 -8.84 11.02
CA ALA A 290 2.59 -9.07 12.38
C ALA A 290 2.51 -10.57 12.68
N THR A 291 2.68 -10.95 13.95
CA THR A 291 2.58 -12.35 14.42
C THR A 291 1.19 -12.68 14.99
N SER A 292 0.31 -11.68 15.12
CA SER A 292 -1.08 -11.84 15.55
C SER A 292 -1.96 -10.74 14.97
N ALA A 293 -3.29 -10.91 15.04
CA ALA A 293 -4.27 -9.93 14.55
C ALA A 293 -4.11 -8.53 15.20
N THR A 294 -3.68 -8.48 16.47
CA THR A 294 -3.44 -7.25 17.22
C THR A 294 -1.97 -6.81 17.19
N GLY A 295 -1.10 -7.59 16.54
CA GLY A 295 0.30 -7.26 16.32
C GLY A 295 0.47 -6.15 15.27
N ILE A 296 1.71 -5.75 15.07
CA ILE A 296 2.06 -4.62 14.20
C ILE A 296 3.01 -5.13 13.12
N ALA A 297 2.64 -4.91 11.84
CA ALA A 297 3.58 -5.06 10.75
C ALA A 297 4.47 -3.82 10.68
N THR A 298 5.76 -3.99 10.37
CA THR A 298 6.72 -2.87 10.30
C THR A 298 7.43 -2.83 8.97
N PHE A 299 7.78 -1.60 8.57
CA PHE A 299 8.49 -1.31 7.34
C PHE A 299 9.84 -0.68 7.67
N ALA A 300 10.94 -1.25 7.21
CA ALA A 300 12.27 -0.73 7.49
C ALA A 300 13.13 -0.65 6.22
N TYR A 301 13.91 0.42 6.13
CA TYR A 301 14.92 0.58 5.09
C TYR A 301 16.27 0.11 5.61
N ALA A 302 17.02 -0.61 4.77
CA ALA A 302 18.42 -0.92 5.02
C ALA A 302 19.24 -0.65 3.75
N ALA A 303 20.30 0.13 3.88
CA ALA A 303 21.18 0.46 2.75
C ALA A 303 21.87 -0.78 2.18
N THR A 304 22.15 -1.79 3.03
CA THR A 304 22.75 -3.07 2.64
C THR A 304 21.89 -3.91 1.71
N ASP A 305 20.58 -3.65 1.66
CA ASP A 305 19.65 -4.43 0.84
C ASP A 305 19.57 -3.88 -0.59
N GLN A 306 19.98 -2.63 -0.80
CA GLN A 306 19.89 -1.94 -2.09
C GLN A 306 21.00 -2.38 -3.03
N VAL A 307 20.65 -2.57 -4.30
CA VAL A 307 21.60 -2.80 -5.40
C VAL A 307 21.66 -1.61 -6.36
N VAL A 308 20.67 -0.73 -6.32
CA VAL A 308 20.66 0.57 -7.02
C VAL A 308 20.56 1.66 -5.95
N THR A 309 21.42 2.67 -6.02
CA THR A 309 21.43 3.81 -5.11
C THR A 309 20.84 5.04 -5.78
N GLN A 310 20.13 5.87 -4.99
CA GLN A 310 19.71 7.22 -5.39
C GLN A 310 20.91 8.13 -5.60
#